data_AF-I1BZT2-F1
#
_entry.id   AF-I1BZT2-F1
#
_cell.length_a   1.000
_cell.length_b   1.000
_cell.length_c   1.000
_cell.angle_alpha   90.00
_cell.angle_beta   90.00
_cell.angle_gamma   90.00
#
_symmetry.space_group_name_H-M   'P 1'
#
loop_
_entity.id
_entity.type
_entity.pdbx_description
1 polymer ?
#
loop_
_entity_poly.entity_id
_entity_poly.type
_entity_poly.pdbx_seq_one_letter_code
_entity_poly.pdbx_strand_id
1 'polypeptide(L)'
;MPKKLPSDIQNILHSVEIYAETKKKKPLLTEKHKKARSAWAKKHQYWTPQHIDVTVKHGGGGLMLGGCITSEGPGYACQIYNGTMNSEVYQEILGTSLQDNMEYYGLNWETSVF
;
A
#
# COMPACT_ATOMS: atom_id res chain seq x y z
N MET A 1 3.41 4.48 -26.06
CA MET A 1 4.85 4.81 -26.20
C MET A 1 5.05 6.29 -25.86
N PRO A 2 5.99 6.67 -24.98
CA PRO A 2 6.34 8.08 -24.81
C PRO A 2 6.85 8.63 -26.14
N LYS A 3 6.41 9.84 -26.53
CA LYS A 3 6.89 10.50 -27.75
C LYS A 3 8.36 10.90 -27.55
N LYS A 4 9.24 10.49 -28.46
CA LYS A 4 10.65 10.90 -28.44
C LYS A 4 10.76 12.36 -28.90
N LEU A 5 11.64 13.11 -28.24
CA LEU A 5 12.02 14.46 -28.65
C LEU A 5 12.84 14.41 -29.95
N PRO A 6 12.83 15.46 -30.78
CA PRO A 6 13.75 15.58 -31.91
C PRO A 6 15.22 15.45 -31.49
N SER A 7 16.07 14.91 -32.37
CA SER A 7 17.48 14.61 -32.06
C SER A 7 18.27 15.84 -31.61
N ASP A 8 17.97 17.00 -32.19
CA ASP A 8 18.64 18.27 -31.84
C ASP A 8 18.38 18.66 -30.39
N ILE A 9 17.14 18.48 -29.91
CA ILE A 9 16.77 18.75 -28.53
C ILE A 9 17.43 17.74 -27.58
N GLN A 10 17.53 16.47 -27.98
CA GLN A 10 18.23 15.46 -27.18
C GLN A 10 19.72 15.79 -27.04
N ASN A 11 20.39 16.19 -28.12
CA ASN A 11 21.81 16.55 -28.11
C ASN A 11 22.11 17.76 -27.22
N ILE A 12 21.25 18.78 -27.26
CA ILE A 12 21.37 19.96 -26.38
C ILE A 12 21.15 19.57 -24.91
N LEU A 13 20.12 18.76 -24.60
CA LEU A 13 19.88 18.32 -23.22
C LEU A 13 21.05 17.50 -22.69
N HIS A 14 21.63 16.63 -23.52
CA HIS A 14 22.81 15.85 -23.17
C HIS A 14 24.06 16.72 -22.93
N SER A 15 24.25 17.82 -23.68
CA SER A 15 25.40 18.71 -23.46
C SER A 15 25.30 19.54 -22.18
N VAL A 16 24.10 19.68 -21.62
CA VAL A 16 23.84 20.33 -20.32
C VAL A 16 23.56 19.31 -19.20
N GLU A 17 23.88 18.03 -19.40
CA GLU A 17 23.70 16.95 -18.43
C GLU A 17 22.25 16.75 -17.94
N ILE A 18 21.26 17.13 -18.76
CA ILE A 18 19.84 16.90 -18.49
C ILE A 18 19.38 15.66 -19.24
N TYR A 19 18.83 14.70 -18.50
CA TYR A 19 18.34 13.45 -19.06
C TYR A 19 16.82 13.35 -18.94
N ALA A 20 16.20 12.77 -19.97
CA ALA A 20 14.78 12.49 -19.95
C ALA A 20 14.48 11.26 -19.08
N GLU A 21 13.71 11.44 -18.01
CA GLU A 21 13.18 10.34 -17.21
C GLU A 21 11.67 10.14 -17.43
N THR A 22 11.24 8.88 -17.41
CA THR A 22 9.80 8.58 -17.37
C THR A 22 9.30 8.80 -15.94
N LYS A 23 8.40 9.78 -15.76
CA LYS A 23 7.79 10.05 -14.47
C LYS A 23 7.07 8.79 -13.95
N LYS A 24 7.45 8.33 -12.75
CA LYS A 24 6.73 7.27 -12.04
C LYS A 24 5.25 7.66 -11.90
N LYS A 25 4.34 6.72 -12.18
CA LYS A 25 2.89 6.94 -11.98
C LYS A 25 2.65 7.21 -10.49
N LYS A 26 2.19 8.41 -10.16
CA LYS A 26 1.85 8.82 -8.79
C LYS A 26 0.36 9.12 -8.73
N PRO A 27 -0.38 8.61 -7.73
CA PRO A 27 -1.77 8.99 -7.56
C PRO A 27 -1.87 10.51 -7.31
N LEU A 28 -2.88 11.14 -7.91
CA LEU A 28 -3.17 12.55 -7.65
C LEU A 28 -3.74 12.66 -6.23
N LEU A 29 -3.09 13.48 -5.40
CA LEU A 29 -3.53 13.76 -4.04
C LEU A 29 -4.10 15.17 -3.96
N THR A 30 -5.25 15.31 -3.31
CA THR A 30 -5.80 16.61 -2.94
C THR A 30 -4.91 17.29 -1.89
N GLU A 31 -4.99 18.61 -1.76
CA GLU A 31 -4.24 19.35 -0.73
C GLU A 31 -4.58 18.85 0.69
N LYS A 32 -5.86 18.48 0.92
CA LYS A 32 -6.31 17.83 2.15
C LYS A 32 -5.52 16.54 2.43
N HIS A 33 -5.41 15.65 1.44
CA HIS A 33 -4.67 14.39 1.59
C HIS A 33 -3.17 14.62 1.78
N LYS A 34 -2.56 15.59 1.07
CA LYS A 34 -1.14 15.93 1.25
C LYS A 34 -0.85 16.39 2.67
N LYS A 35 -1.67 17.30 3.20
CA LYS A 35 -1.51 17.83 4.57
C LYS A 35 -1.67 16.74 5.61
N ALA A 36 -2.72 15.91 5.51
CA ALA A 36 -2.97 14.82 6.43
C ALA A 36 -1.84 13.77 6.43
N ARG A 37 -1.41 13.33 5.25
CA ARG A 37 -0.30 12.36 5.11
C ARG A 37 1.02 12.91 5.64
N SER A 38 1.32 14.19 5.39
CA SER A 38 2.55 14.83 5.89
C SER A 38 2.56 14.94 7.41
N ALA A 39 1.45 15.34 8.03
CA ALA A 39 1.33 15.42 9.49
C ALA A 39 1.49 14.03 10.13
N TRP A 40 0.85 13.00 9.56
CA TRP A 40 0.98 11.62 10.03
C TRP A 40 2.43 11.12 9.91
N ALA A 41 3.09 11.34 8.77
CA ALA A 41 4.47 10.91 8.55
C ALA A 41 5.46 11.58 9.54
N LYS A 42 5.31 12.88 9.79
CA LYS A 42 6.14 13.60 10.78
C LYS A 42 5.96 13.07 12.20
N LYS A 43 4.72 12.70 12.57
CA LYS A 43 4.42 12.09 13.87
C LYS A 43 5.12 10.73 14.05
N HIS A 44 5.32 9.98 12.97
CA HIS A 44 5.89 8.62 13.00
C HIS A 44 7.27 8.54 12.31
N GLN A 45 8.00 9.66 12.26
CA GLN A 45 9.25 9.79 11.50
C GLN A 45 10.39 8.84 11.92
N TYR A 46 10.28 8.24 13.10
CA TYR A 46 11.28 7.32 13.67
C TYR A 46 11.00 5.84 13.35
N TRP A 47 10.01 5.54 12.51
CA TRP A 47 9.75 4.17 12.05
C TRP A 47 10.77 3.75 11.00
N THR A 48 11.33 2.54 11.14
CA THR A 48 12.47 2.07 10.33
C THR A 48 12.07 1.78 8.87
N PRO A 49 12.71 2.40 7.86
CA PRO A 49 12.39 2.22 6.44
C PRO A 49 12.75 0.85 5.84
N GLN A 50 13.42 -0.03 6.60
CA GLN A 50 14.03 -1.27 6.10
C GLN A 50 13.05 -2.35 5.64
N HIS A 51 11.73 -2.12 5.74
CA HIS A 51 10.70 -3.13 5.48
C HIS A 51 9.77 -2.81 4.30
N ILE A 52 10.12 -1.85 3.43
CA ILE A 52 9.22 -1.39 2.36
C ILE A 52 9.80 -1.71 0.98
N ASP A 53 9.31 -2.80 0.38
CA ASP A 53 9.56 -3.13 -1.04
C ASP A 53 8.36 -2.74 -1.91
N VAL A 54 8.63 -2.12 -3.07
CA VAL A 54 7.59 -1.67 -4.00
C VAL A 54 7.27 -2.78 -5.01
N THR A 55 6.01 -3.20 -5.07
CA THR A 55 5.53 -4.19 -6.05
C THR A 55 4.70 -3.54 -7.16
N VAL A 56 4.73 -4.12 -8.37
CA VAL A 56 3.87 -3.72 -9.51
C VAL A 56 2.83 -4.80 -9.81
N LYS A 57 1.61 -4.40 -10.17
CA LYS A 57 0.52 -5.32 -10.56
C LYS A 57 0.61 -5.64 -12.05
N HIS A 58 0.53 -6.93 -12.38
CA HIS A 58 0.41 -7.44 -13.75
C HIS A 58 -1.06 -7.77 -14.06
N GLY A 59 -1.47 -7.79 -15.33
CA GLY A 59 -2.82 -8.18 -15.74
C GLY A 59 -3.02 -9.70 -15.71
N GLY A 60 -4.24 -10.19 -15.49
CA GLY A 60 -4.53 -11.64 -15.44
C GLY A 60 -5.61 -12.09 -14.43
N GLY A 61 -6.34 -11.16 -13.82
CA GLY A 61 -7.26 -11.45 -12.71
C GLY A 61 -6.62 -11.16 -11.35
N GLY A 62 -7.41 -11.15 -10.28
CA GLY A 62 -6.94 -10.86 -8.93
C GLY A 62 -7.74 -11.60 -7.88
N LEU A 63 -7.03 -12.23 -6.95
CA LEU A 63 -7.59 -12.78 -5.73
C LEU A 63 -7.59 -11.68 -4.67
N MET A 64 -8.73 -11.45 -4.02
CA MET A 64 -8.78 -10.63 -2.81
C MET A 64 -8.72 -11.53 -1.58
N LEU A 65 -7.78 -11.26 -0.68
CA LEU A 65 -7.64 -11.91 0.61
C LEU A 65 -7.80 -10.85 1.71
N GLY A 66 -8.59 -11.15 2.72
CA GLY A 66 -8.55 -10.46 4.02
C GLY A 66 -7.62 -11.24 4.95
N GLY A 67 -6.81 -10.55 5.74
CA GLY A 67 -5.94 -11.18 6.72
C GLY A 67 -5.35 -10.14 7.67
N CYS A 68 -4.89 -10.58 8.83
CA CYS A 68 -4.23 -9.72 9.81
C CYS A 68 -2.78 -10.16 10.04
N ILE A 69 -1.94 -9.22 10.46
CA ILE A 69 -0.56 -9.50 10.86
C ILE A 69 -0.36 -8.84 12.21
N THR A 70 0.18 -9.59 13.16
CA THR A 70 0.50 -9.14 14.51
C THR A 70 2.03 -9.09 14.68
N SER A 71 2.51 -8.59 15.83
CA SER A 71 3.94 -8.67 16.17
C SER A 71 4.44 -10.11 16.28
N GLU A 72 3.56 -11.04 16.66
CA GLU A 72 3.88 -12.46 16.83
C GLU A 72 3.96 -13.21 15.49
N GLY A 73 3.25 -12.71 14.48
CA GLY A 73 3.28 -13.31 13.14
C GLY A 73 2.05 -13.02 12.30
N PRO A 74 2.00 -13.60 11.08
CA PRO A 74 0.81 -13.54 10.24
C PRO A 74 -0.34 -14.33 10.88
N GLY A 75 -1.54 -13.77 10.85
CA GLY A 75 -2.77 -14.48 11.20
C GLY A 75 -3.39 -15.18 10.00
N TYR A 76 -4.53 -15.85 10.22
CA TYR A 76 -5.41 -16.39 9.20
C TYR A 76 -5.75 -15.38 8.11
N ALA A 77 -5.75 -15.86 6.87
CA ALA A 77 -6.23 -15.15 5.71
C ALA A 77 -7.45 -15.84 5.12
N CYS A 78 -8.48 -15.07 4.78
CA CYS A 78 -9.73 -15.54 4.18
C CYS A 78 -9.90 -14.94 2.78
N GLN A 79 -10.45 -15.73 1.86
CA GLN A 79 -10.75 -15.27 0.50
C GLN A 79 -12.03 -14.44 0.46
N ILE A 80 -11.96 -13.28 -0.20
CA ILE A 80 -13.11 -12.42 -0.48
C ILE A 80 -13.64 -12.78 -1.86
N TYR A 81 -14.66 -13.65 -1.90
CA TYR A 81 -15.19 -14.23 -3.14
C TYR A 81 -15.89 -13.21 -4.05
N ASN A 82 -16.58 -12.21 -3.47
CA ASN A 82 -17.36 -11.24 -4.25
C ASN A 82 -16.49 -10.13 -4.87
N GLY A 83 -15.17 -10.18 -4.71
CA GLY A 83 -14.21 -9.22 -5.28
C GLY A 83 -14.37 -7.78 -4.80
N THR A 84 -15.31 -7.52 -3.89
CA THR A 84 -15.59 -6.22 -3.28
C THR A 84 -15.83 -6.43 -1.80
N MET A 85 -15.03 -5.76 -0.97
CA MET A 85 -15.22 -5.75 0.48
C MET A 85 -16.34 -4.77 0.83
N ASN A 86 -17.39 -5.25 1.48
CA ASN A 86 -18.45 -4.43 2.07
C ASN A 86 -18.34 -4.44 3.60
N SER A 87 -19.14 -3.62 4.28
CA SER A 87 -19.10 -3.50 5.74
C SER A 87 -19.53 -4.77 6.48
N GLU A 88 -20.45 -5.56 5.92
CA GLU A 88 -20.94 -6.80 6.53
C GLU A 88 -19.86 -7.87 6.51
N VAL A 89 -19.27 -8.11 5.33
CA VAL A 89 -18.14 -9.02 5.14
C VAL A 89 -16.94 -8.58 5.98
N TYR A 90 -16.68 -7.29 6.09
CA TYR A 90 -15.59 -6.81 6.94
C TYR A 90 -15.86 -7.08 8.43
N GLN A 91 -17.06 -6.79 8.93
CA GLN A 91 -17.43 -7.07 10.31
C GLN A 91 -17.42 -8.57 10.62
N GLU A 92 -17.84 -9.41 9.68
CA GLU A 92 -17.77 -10.86 9.80
C GLU A 92 -16.31 -11.34 9.93
N ILE A 93 -15.40 -10.83 9.09
CA ILE A 93 -13.97 -11.16 9.17
C ILE A 93 -13.37 -10.72 10.51
N LEU A 94 -13.75 -9.54 11.00
CA LEU A 94 -13.31 -9.05 12.31
C LEU A 94 -13.85 -9.93 13.46
N GLY A 95 -15.12 -10.33 13.39
CA GLY A 95 -15.77 -11.12 14.43
C GLY A 95 -15.43 -12.62 14.40
N THR A 96 -14.76 -13.10 13.35
CA THR A 96 -14.40 -14.52 13.20
C THR A 96 -12.88 -14.67 13.12
N SER A 97 -12.33 -14.50 11.91
CA SER A 97 -10.93 -14.78 11.60
C SER A 97 -9.95 -13.94 12.43
N LEU A 98 -10.28 -12.69 12.75
CA LEU A 98 -9.43 -11.87 13.61
C LEU A 98 -9.52 -12.30 15.08
N GLN A 99 -10.72 -12.56 15.60
CA GLN A 99 -10.89 -13.03 16.98
C GLN A 99 -10.13 -14.35 17.23
N ASP A 100 -10.28 -15.31 16.32
CA ASP A 100 -9.58 -16.60 16.40
C ASP A 100 -8.05 -16.42 16.36
N ASN A 101 -7.55 -15.49 15.56
CA ASN A 101 -6.12 -15.15 15.52
C ASN A 101 -5.63 -14.56 16.83
N MET A 102 -6.44 -13.71 17.45
CA MET A 102 -6.05 -13.07 18.71
C MET A 102 -6.02 -14.07 19.84
N GLU A 103 -7.00 -14.97 19.91
CA GLU A 103 -6.96 -16.08 20.85
C GLU A 103 -5.73 -16.97 20.61
N TYR A 104 -5.43 -17.30 19.36
CA TYR A 104 -4.26 -18.11 18.99
C TYR A 104 -2.94 -17.52 19.50
N TYR A 105 -2.76 -16.20 19.36
CA TYR A 105 -1.57 -15.51 19.84
C TYR A 105 -1.67 -15.05 21.32
N GLY A 106 -2.77 -15.34 22.02
CA GLY A 106 -3.01 -14.88 23.39
C GLY A 106 -3.11 -13.36 23.54
N LEU A 107 -3.49 -12.65 22.48
CA LEU A 107 -3.60 -11.20 22.41
C LEU A 107 -4.97 -10.74 22.90
N ASN A 108 -4.99 -9.68 23.71
CA ASN A 108 -6.25 -9.13 24.21
C ASN A 108 -6.93 -8.26 23.15
N TRP A 109 -8.16 -8.66 22.79
CA TRP A 109 -9.08 -7.93 21.90
C TRP A 109 -9.28 -6.47 22.33
N GLU A 110 -9.48 -6.22 23.61
CA GLU A 110 -9.79 -4.88 24.16
C GLU A 110 -8.62 -3.90 24.07
N THR A 111 -7.40 -4.41 24.04
CA THR A 111 -6.18 -3.58 23.97
C THR A 111 -5.68 -3.37 22.54
N SER A 112 -6.29 -4.07 21.58
CA SER A 112 -5.82 -4.04 20.21
C SER A 112 -6.52 -2.94 19.42
N VAL A 113 -5.74 -2.28 18.57
CA VAL A 113 -6.20 -1.14 17.75
C VAL A 113 -6.36 -1.63 16.31
N PHE A 114 -7.61 -1.68 15.83
CA PHE A 114 -7.98 -2.05 14.46
C PHE A 114 -8.76 -0.92 13.79
#